data_AF-A0A923UNF8-F1
#
_entry.id   AF-A0A923UNF8-F1
#
_cell.length_a   1.000
_cell.length_b   1.000
_cell.length_c   1.000
_cell.angle_alpha   90.00
_cell.angle_beta   90.00
_cell.angle_gamma   90.00
#
_symmetry.space_group_name_H-M   'P 1'
#
loop_
_entity.id
_entity.type
_entity.pdbx_description
1 polymer ?
#
loop_
_entity_poly.entity_id
_entity_poly.type
_entity_poly.pdbx_seq_one_letter_code
_entity_poly.pdbx_strand_id
1 'polypeptide(L)'
;LLNRTLTYETSIEEALKLGFLSFDATQVSASDVDYPIDVVVYHKNSFHLIEHRLEKGQMADVTKQWNALLKNSVDNLQSEWISDILGV
;
A
#
# COMPACT_ATOMS: atom_id res chain seq x y z
N LEU A 1 1.30 6.77 -4.19
CA LEU A 1 2.31 5.72 -3.96
C LEU A 1 2.83 5.16 -5.29
N LEU A 2 1.96 4.58 -6.11
CA LEU A 2 2.32 3.87 -7.36
C LEU A 2 3.23 4.67 -8.31
N ASN A 3 2.94 5.95 -8.57
CA ASN A 3 3.77 6.79 -9.46
C ASN A 3 5.25 6.91 -9.04
N ARG A 4 5.59 6.60 -7.78
CA ARG A 4 6.95 6.70 -7.26
C ARG A 4 7.68 5.35 -7.24
N THR A 5 6.96 4.23 -7.30
CA THR A 5 7.51 2.91 -6.95
C THR A 5 7.23 1.82 -7.99
N LEU A 6 6.20 1.96 -8.82
CA LEU A 6 5.85 0.97 -9.83
C LEU A 6 6.55 1.28 -11.16
N THR A 7 7.30 0.33 -11.71
CA THR A 7 7.95 0.41 -13.03
C THR A 7 7.58 -0.81 -13.89
N TYR A 8 8.00 -0.80 -15.16
CA TYR A 8 7.75 -1.93 -16.08
C TYR A 8 8.41 -3.24 -15.61
N GLU A 9 9.53 -3.12 -14.91
CA GLU A 9 10.37 -4.21 -14.42
C GLU A 9 9.93 -4.73 -13.05
N THR A 10 8.97 -4.05 -12.39
CA THR A 10 8.47 -4.47 -11.08
C THR A 10 7.84 -5.86 -11.18
N SER A 11 8.20 -6.75 -10.25
CA SER A 11 7.62 -8.08 -10.20
C SER A 11 6.12 -8.03 -9.88
N ILE A 12 5.35 -9.04 -10.32
CA ILE A 12 3.91 -9.11 -9.98
C ILE A 12 3.72 -9.13 -8.46
N GLU A 13 4.59 -9.81 -7.70
CA GLU A 13 4.52 -9.84 -6.23
C GLU A 13 4.65 -8.44 -5.62
N GLU A 14 5.65 -7.66 -6.04
CA GLU A 14 5.84 -6.29 -5.57
C GLU A 14 4.70 -5.38 -6.03
N ALA A 15 4.23 -5.53 -7.27
CA ALA A 15 3.10 -4.78 -7.79
C ALA A 15 1.83 -5.03 -6.98
N LEU A 16 1.57 -6.28 -6.54
CA LEU A 16 0.46 -6.62 -5.66
C LEU A 16 0.59 -5.96 -4.29
N LYS A 17 1.79 -5.98 -3.68
CA LYS A 17 2.05 -5.26 -2.42
C LYS A 17 1.79 -3.76 -2.59
N LEU A 18 2.35 -3.13 -3.63
CA LEU A 18 2.17 -1.71 -3.91
C LEU A 18 0.70 -1.36 -4.18
N GLY A 19 -0.02 -2.20 -4.93
CA GLY A 19 -1.44 -2.04 -5.20
C GLY A 19 -2.27 -2.08 -3.91
N PHE A 20 -2.00 -3.06 -3.04
CA PHE A 20 -2.61 -3.15 -1.73
C PHE A 20 -2.35 -1.90 -0.87
N LEU A 21 -1.10 -1.45 -0.78
CA LEU A 21 -0.76 -0.24 -0.01
C LEU A 21 -1.43 1.02 -0.58
N SER A 22 -1.61 1.09 -1.89
CA SER A 22 -2.35 2.18 -2.53
C SER A 22 -3.84 2.13 -2.22
N PHE A 23 -4.43 0.93 -2.19
CA PHE A 23 -5.81 0.72 -1.77
C PHE A 23 -6.01 1.10 -0.29
N ASP A 24 -5.16 0.59 0.61
CA ASP A 24 -5.23 0.84 2.06
C ASP A 24 -5.19 2.34 2.38
N ALA A 25 -4.26 3.08 1.76
CA ALA A 25 -4.21 4.54 1.88
C ALA A 25 -5.48 5.24 1.38
N THR A 26 -6.11 4.71 0.32
CA THR A 26 -7.35 5.28 -0.23
C THR A 26 -8.53 5.01 0.69
N GLN A 27 -8.68 3.76 1.16
CA GLN A 27 -9.72 3.33 2.10
C GLN A 27 -9.73 4.17 3.39
N VAL A 28 -8.56 4.55 3.90
CA VAL A 28 -8.44 5.43 5.07
C VAL A 28 -8.91 6.86 4.78
N SER A 29 -8.80 7.33 3.53
CA SER A 29 -9.05 8.72 3.13
C SER A 29 -10.42 8.96 2.49
N ALA A 30 -11.09 7.92 2.00
CA ALA A 30 -12.33 8.00 1.24
C ALA A 30 -13.35 6.98 1.77
N SER A 31 -14.53 7.45 2.18
CA SER A 31 -15.55 6.63 2.84
C SER A 31 -16.27 5.65 1.93
N ASP A 32 -16.14 5.82 0.62
CA ASP A 32 -16.77 5.00 -0.43
C ASP A 32 -15.84 3.89 -0.96
N VAL A 33 -14.62 3.80 -0.44
CA VAL A 33 -13.65 2.75 -0.78
C VAL A 33 -13.55 1.78 0.41
N ASP A 34 -13.98 0.53 0.22
CA ASP A 34 -13.92 -0.50 1.25
C ASP A 34 -13.75 -1.91 0.67
N TYR A 35 -13.52 -2.87 1.55
CA TYR A 35 -13.53 -4.30 1.26
C TYR A 35 -14.95 -4.82 0.95
N PRO A 36 -15.07 -5.99 0.30
CA PRO A 36 -13.99 -6.79 -0.27
C PRO A 36 -13.38 -6.17 -1.52
N ILE A 37 -12.14 -6.55 -1.83
CA ILE A 37 -11.52 -6.24 -3.13
C ILE A 37 -11.27 -7.52 -3.91
N ASP A 38 -11.57 -7.49 -5.20
CA ASP A 38 -11.29 -8.58 -6.11
C ASP A 38 -9.98 -8.30 -6.85
N VAL A 39 -9.04 -9.24 -6.75
CA VAL A 39 -7.71 -9.17 -7.37
C VAL A 39 -7.61 -10.21 -8.47
N VAL A 40 -7.13 -9.79 -9.63
CA VAL A 40 -6.88 -10.68 -10.77
C VAL A 40 -5.43 -10.56 -11.20
N VAL A 41 -4.75 -11.68 -11.31
CA VAL A 41 -3.37 -11.78 -11.77
C VAL A 41 -3.33 -12.54 -13.09
N TYR A 42 -2.60 -11.99 -14.06
CA TYR A 42 -2.35 -12.59 -15.35
C TYR A 42 -0.86 -12.69 -15.61
N HIS A 43 -0.35 -13.91 -15.78
CA HIS A 43 1.02 -14.14 -16.19
C HIS A 43 1.14 -14.08 -17.71
N LYS A 44 2.21 -13.44 -18.20
CA LYS A 44 2.47 -13.30 -19.64
C LYS A 44 2.41 -14.66 -20.33
N ASN A 45 1.59 -14.75 -21.38
CA ASN A 45 1.39 -15.95 -22.20
C ASN A 45 0.82 -17.17 -21.45
N SER A 46 0.27 -17.02 -20.24
CA SER A 46 -0.33 -18.15 -19.52
C SER A 46 -1.69 -18.54 -20.06
N PHE A 47 -2.43 -17.60 -20.67
CA PHE A 47 -3.86 -17.74 -20.98
C PHE A 47 -4.70 -18.24 -19.78
N HIS A 48 -4.21 -17.95 -18.56
CA HIS A 48 -4.81 -18.37 -17.31
C HIS A 48 -4.85 -17.20 -16.34
N LEU A 49 -6.05 -16.93 -15.81
CA LEU A 49 -6.29 -15.91 -14.80
C LEU A 49 -6.30 -16.57 -13.41
N ILE A 50 -5.62 -15.92 -12.48
CA ILE A 50 -5.71 -16.24 -11.05
C ILE A 50 -6.57 -15.15 -10.42
N GLU A 51 -7.71 -15.53 -9.87
CA GLU A 51 -8.67 -14.62 -9.26
C GLU A 51 -8.74 -14.88 -7.76
N HIS A 52 -8.75 -13.82 -6.96
CA HIS A 52 -8.85 -13.93 -5.52
C HIS A 52 -9.60 -12.74 -4.92
N ARG A 53 -10.56 -13.01 -4.04
CA ARG A 53 -11.23 -12.00 -3.23
C ARG A 53 -10.51 -11.85 -1.90
N LEU A 54 -10.10 -10.62 -1.60
CA LEU A 54 -9.51 -10.27 -0.31
C LEU A 54 -10.57 -9.63 0.58
N GLU A 55 -10.79 -10.26 1.72
CA GLU A 55 -11.66 -9.79 2.79
C GLU A 55 -10.87 -8.96 3.81
N LYS A 56 -11.56 -8.03 4.47
CA LYS A 56 -10.97 -7.14 5.48
C LYS A 56 -10.19 -7.90 6.57
N GLY A 57 -10.73 -9.02 7.03
CA GLY A 57 -10.11 -9.85 8.07
C GLY A 57 -8.79 -10.48 7.63
N GLN A 58 -8.65 -10.83 6.35
CA GLN A 58 -7.42 -11.44 5.80
C GLN A 58 -6.29 -10.41 5.68
N MET A 59 -6.65 -9.14 5.49
CA MET A 59 -5.67 -8.06 5.27
C MET A 59 -5.32 -7.28 6.54
N ALA A 60 -6.01 -7.54 7.65
CA ALA A 60 -5.85 -6.80 8.91
C ALA A 60 -4.39 -6.78 9.41
N ASP A 61 -3.70 -7.93 9.36
CA ASP A 61 -2.31 -8.03 9.81
C ASP A 61 -1.34 -7.26 8.89
N VAL A 62 -1.59 -7.29 7.58
CA VAL A 62 -0.79 -6.56 6.60
C VAL A 62 -0.96 -5.04 6.79
N THR A 63 -2.20 -4.56 6.93
CA THR A 63 -2.49 -3.16 7.26
C THR A 63 -1.82 -2.74 8.57
N LYS A 64 -1.90 -3.59 9.62
CA LYS A 64 -1.26 -3.31 10.91
C LYS A 64 0.26 -3.20 10.78
N GLN A 65 0.89 -4.12 10.04
CA GLN A 65 2.33 -4.09 9.80
C GLN A 65 2.73 -2.81 9.05
N TRP A 66 1.98 -2.45 8.00
CA TRP A 66 2.25 -1.25 7.21
C TRP A 66 2.15 0.03 8.04
N ASN A 67 1.09 0.17 8.85
CA ASN A 67 0.92 1.31 9.73
C ASN A 67 2.06 1.45 10.75
N ALA A 68 2.58 0.34 11.27
CA ALA A 68 3.74 0.36 12.15
C ALA A 68 5.02 0.85 11.43
N LEU A 69 5.23 0.41 10.18
CA LEU A 69 6.36 0.86 9.36
C LEU A 69 6.26 2.35 9.02
N LEU A 70 5.06 2.85 8.69
CA LEU A 70 4.82 4.27 8.45
C LEU A 70 5.11 5.11 9.69
N LYS A 71 4.61 4.70 10.85
CA LYS A 71 4.85 5.41 12.11
C LYS A 71 6.34 5.49 12.41
N ASN A 72 7.05 4.37 12.33
CA ASN A 72 8.49 4.33 12.53
C ASN A 72 9.24 5.20 11.50
N SER A 73 8.79 5.22 10.25
CA SER A 73 9.38 6.09 9.23
C SER A 73 9.23 7.57 9.57
N VAL A 74 8.08 7.99 10.10
CA VAL A 74 7.84 9.36 10.57
C VAL A 74 8.75 9.70 11.75
N ASP A 75 8.87 8.80 12.73
CA ASP A 75 9.70 9.00 13.93
C ASP A 75 11.19 9.19 13.60
N ASN A 76 11.65 8.67 12.46
CA ASN A 76 13.05 8.78 12.01
C ASN A 76 13.31 9.94 11.03
N LEU A 77 12.31 10.75 10.66
CA LEU A 77 12.54 11.90 9.80
C LEU A 77 13.35 12.97 10.53
N GLN A 78 14.22 13.65 9.79
CA GLN A 78 14.96 14.80 10.31
C GLN A 78 13.97 15.85 10.83
N SER A 79 14.22 16.39 12.02
CA SER A 79 13.33 17.34 12.70
C SER A 79 13.87 18.77 12.74
N GLU A 80 15.05 19.03 12.17
CA GLU A 80 15.71 20.36 12.23
C GLU A 80 14.84 21.46 11.63
N TRP A 81 14.16 21.18 10.51
CA TRP A 81 13.22 22.12 9.88
C TRP A 81 11.99 22.45 10.76
N ILE A 82 11.70 21.62 11.77
CA ILE A 82 10.59 21.83 12.71
C ILE A 82 10.97 22.93 13.71
N SER A 83 12.22 22.98 14.15
CA SER A 83 12.73 24.04 15.02
C SER A 83 12.51 25.44 14.43
N ASP A 84 12.76 25.59 13.12
CA ASP A 84 12.53 26.85 12.40
C ASP A 84 11.05 27.28 12.40
N ILE A 85 10.11 26.31 12.36
CA ILE A 85 8.67 26.57 12.38
C ILE A 85 8.18 26.85 13.80
N LEU A 86 8.68 26.10 14.78
CA LEU A 86 8.27 26.21 16.17
C LEU A 86 8.95 27.37 16.92
N GLY A 87 9.98 27.99 16.34
CA GLY A 87 10.73 29.09 16.94
C GLY A 87 11.54 28.68 18.17
N VAL A 88 11.99 27.41 18.23
CA VAL A 88 12.81 26.82 19.30
C VAL A 88 14.12 26.26 18.79
#